data_AF-A0A925KHL4-F1
#
_entry.id   AF-A0A925KHL4-F1
#
_cell.length_a   1.000
_cell.length_b   1.000
_cell.length_c   1.000
_cell.angle_alpha   90.00
_cell.angle_beta   90.00
_cell.angle_gamma   90.00
#
_symmetry.space_group_name_H-M   'P 1'
#
loop_
_entity.id
_entity.type
_entity.pdbx_description
1 polymer ?
#
loop_
_entity_poly.entity_id
_entity_poly.type
_entity_poly.pdbx_seq_one_letter_code
_entity_poly.pdbx_strand_id
1 'polypeptide(L)'
;MGVDPKALRAPGHPGVTPMQYAALFYALLNDLKDECLGLFSRPFKPGSFALTAREGLSAPDLRRALKRMSAALNLLQDDVIFSLQINGEEAGLHMQWIAPDSEAPVFLEETMVRVLWRLAAWLLNVPLPIRHFDFTYPEPDHHEGYDLVFPAPRRYGQGAFGFWFKASELQTPVSRDEPALRAFLTDAYTRIISPPRDFGAAGQRVRNCMMRSYPQWPSLEEVAEKLGTSPSSLQRHLATEHTSLQWLKDDLRRDLAISRLSTSRVSLVQLASELGFSDSPTFQRAFKRWTGKNCRAYRRNSVQQNP
;
A
#
# COMPACT_ATOMS: atom_id res chain seq x y z
N MET A 1 8.04 -1.18 -16.72
CA MET A 1 7.93 -1.78 -15.36
C MET A 1 8.09 -3.31 -15.32
N GLY A 2 8.56 -3.97 -16.39
CA GLY A 2 8.74 -5.44 -16.38
C GLY A 2 7.43 -6.24 -16.28
N VAL A 3 6.30 -5.57 -16.44
CA VAL A 3 4.96 -6.14 -16.56
C VAL A 3 4.58 -5.98 -18.02
N ASP A 4 4.41 -7.09 -18.74
CA ASP A 4 3.90 -7.08 -20.11
C ASP A 4 2.37 -7.11 -20.05
N PRO A 5 1.67 -6.04 -20.50
CA PRO A 5 0.21 -5.98 -20.48
C PRO A 5 -0.45 -7.12 -21.26
N LYS A 6 0.20 -7.64 -22.31
CA LYS A 6 -0.31 -8.76 -23.10
C LYS A 6 -0.14 -10.09 -22.36
N ALA A 7 0.98 -10.27 -21.66
CA ALA A 7 1.22 -11.45 -20.83
C ALA A 7 0.28 -11.52 -19.62
N LEU A 8 -0.11 -10.38 -19.04
CA LEU A 8 -1.10 -10.33 -17.94
C LEU A 8 -2.50 -10.79 -18.37
N ARG A 9 -2.84 -10.62 -19.64
CA ARG A 9 -4.14 -11.04 -20.19
C ARG A 9 -4.15 -12.52 -20.62
N ALA A 10 -3.02 -13.22 -20.51
CA ALA A 10 -2.92 -14.63 -20.87
C ALA A 10 -3.52 -15.53 -19.76
N PRO A 11 -4.34 -16.54 -20.11
CA PRO A 11 -4.87 -17.49 -19.15
C PRO A 11 -3.74 -18.19 -18.37
N GLY A 12 -3.85 -18.24 -17.03
CA GLY A 12 -2.86 -18.89 -16.17
C GLY A 12 -1.60 -18.07 -15.85
N HIS A 13 -1.55 -16.78 -16.19
CA HIS A 13 -0.45 -15.92 -15.76
C HIS A 13 -0.48 -15.75 -14.22
N PRO A 14 0.66 -15.87 -13.50
CA PRO A 14 0.73 -15.82 -12.03
C PRO A 14 0.48 -14.41 -11.43
N GLY A 15 -0.18 -13.51 -12.17
CA GLY A 15 -0.39 -12.11 -11.78
C GLY A 15 0.90 -11.28 -11.71
N VAL A 16 0.80 -10.10 -11.09
CA VAL A 16 1.94 -9.24 -10.75
C VAL A 16 2.36 -9.47 -9.30
N THR A 17 3.67 -9.42 -9.02
CA THR A 17 4.12 -9.41 -7.63
C THR A 17 3.68 -8.12 -6.93
N PRO A 18 3.50 -8.09 -5.59
CA PRO A 18 3.12 -6.88 -4.86
C PRO A 18 4.02 -5.68 -5.14
N MET A 19 5.30 -5.93 -5.43
CA MET A 19 6.24 -4.88 -5.75
C MET A 19 6.15 -4.40 -7.21
N GLN A 20 5.93 -5.30 -8.16
CA GLN A 20 5.63 -4.87 -9.54
C GLN A 20 4.36 -4.03 -9.57
N TYR A 21 3.37 -4.41 -8.77
CA TYR A 21 2.14 -3.65 -8.58
C TYR A 21 2.40 -2.27 -7.96
N ALA A 22 3.09 -2.20 -6.81
CA ALA A 22 3.44 -0.94 -6.18
C ALA A 22 4.26 -0.03 -7.10
N ALA A 23 5.28 -0.58 -7.75
CA ALA A 23 6.11 0.15 -8.69
C ALA A 23 5.25 0.69 -9.85
N LEU A 24 4.42 -0.16 -10.48
CA LEU A 24 3.53 0.25 -11.56
C LEU A 24 2.61 1.39 -11.11
N PHE A 25 2.00 1.26 -9.94
CA PHE A 25 1.17 2.30 -9.35
C PHE A 25 1.94 3.62 -9.20
N TYR A 26 3.15 3.60 -8.62
CA TYR A 26 4.00 4.80 -8.50
C TYR A 26 4.39 5.41 -9.85
N ALA A 27 4.66 4.59 -10.87
CA ALA A 27 4.96 5.12 -12.20
C ALA A 27 3.74 5.82 -12.78
N LEU A 28 2.55 5.23 -12.67
CA LEU A 28 1.29 5.83 -13.15
C LEU A 28 0.97 7.13 -12.41
N LEU A 29 1.10 7.18 -11.07
CA LEU A 29 0.92 8.42 -10.29
C LEU A 29 1.83 9.55 -10.79
N ASN A 30 3.09 9.22 -11.06
CA ASN A 30 4.10 10.20 -11.47
C ASN A 30 3.94 10.66 -12.91
N ASP A 31 3.53 9.77 -13.81
CA ASP A 31 3.35 10.06 -15.24
C ASP A 31 2.05 10.83 -15.49
N LEU A 32 0.94 10.34 -14.92
CA LEU A 32 -0.37 10.96 -15.06
C LEU A 32 -0.53 12.23 -14.23
N LYS A 33 0.33 12.45 -13.23
CA LYS A 33 0.19 13.53 -12.24
C LYS A 33 -1.21 13.51 -11.61
N ASP A 34 -1.70 12.30 -11.32
CA ASP A 34 -3.03 12.06 -10.79
C ASP A 34 -2.98 10.92 -9.77
N GLU A 35 -3.36 11.22 -8.53
CA GLU A 35 -3.39 10.30 -7.39
C GLU A 35 -4.47 9.21 -7.53
N CYS A 36 -5.39 9.36 -8.48
CA CYS A 36 -6.43 8.39 -8.84
C CYS A 36 -6.24 7.80 -10.25
N LEU A 37 -5.05 7.91 -10.83
CA LEU A 37 -4.63 7.24 -12.07
C LEU A 37 -5.47 7.57 -13.31
N GLY A 38 -6.06 8.78 -13.39
CA GLY A 38 -6.88 9.19 -14.53
C GLY A 38 -8.24 8.51 -14.59
N LEU A 39 -8.69 7.88 -13.50
CA LEU A 39 -9.95 7.13 -13.44
C LEU A 39 -11.16 8.01 -13.08
N PHE A 40 -10.93 9.27 -12.76
CA PHE A 40 -11.95 10.30 -12.59
C PHE A 40 -11.95 11.29 -13.76
N SER A 41 -13.02 12.07 -13.93
CA SER A 41 -13.13 13.07 -14.99
C SER A 41 -12.14 14.23 -14.81
N ARG A 42 -11.80 14.55 -13.56
CA ARG A 42 -10.75 15.50 -13.17
C ARG A 42 -9.70 14.82 -12.29
N PRO A 43 -8.41 15.20 -12.43
CA PRO A 43 -7.34 14.56 -11.69
C PRO A 43 -7.32 14.96 -10.22
N PHE A 44 -7.06 13.99 -9.35
CA PHE A 44 -6.58 14.24 -7.99
C PHE A 44 -5.11 14.65 -8.08
N LYS A 45 -4.84 15.95 -8.17
CA LYS A 45 -3.47 16.47 -8.30
C LYS A 45 -2.57 16.00 -7.15
N PRO A 46 -1.24 15.87 -7.37
CA PRO A 46 -0.31 15.48 -6.32
C PRO A 46 -0.46 16.37 -5.07
N GLY A 47 -0.63 15.75 -3.92
CA GLY A 47 -0.89 16.42 -2.64
C GLY A 47 -2.36 16.48 -2.22
N SER A 48 -3.30 16.00 -3.04
CA SER A 48 -4.72 15.93 -2.70
C SER A 48 -4.97 14.96 -1.53
N PHE A 49 -4.30 13.81 -1.53
CA PHE A 49 -4.31 12.85 -0.44
C PHE A 49 -3.67 13.45 0.83
N ALA A 50 -2.53 14.15 0.68
CA ALA A 50 -1.87 14.80 1.80
C ALA A 50 -2.73 15.90 2.44
N LEU A 51 -3.45 16.68 1.62
CA LEU A 51 -4.43 17.66 2.09
C LEU A 51 -5.55 16.97 2.88
N THR A 52 -6.17 15.94 2.32
CA THR A 52 -7.24 15.17 2.96
C THR A 52 -6.79 14.59 4.31
N ALA A 53 -5.56 14.06 4.38
CA ALA A 53 -5.00 13.51 5.62
C ALA A 53 -4.75 14.59 6.69
N ARG A 54 -4.29 15.79 6.30
CA ARG A 54 -4.13 16.93 7.23
C ARG A 54 -5.46 17.42 7.79
N GLU A 55 -6.50 17.44 6.96
CA GLU A 55 -7.85 17.81 7.38
C GLU A 55 -8.41 16.85 8.44
N GLY A 56 -8.14 15.55 8.29
CA GLY A 56 -8.44 14.54 9.30
C GLY A 56 -7.59 14.67 10.58
N LEU A 57 -6.29 14.92 10.43
CA LEU A 57 -5.33 14.99 11.55
C LEU A 57 -5.69 16.07 12.59
N SER A 58 -6.16 17.22 12.13
CA SER A 58 -6.47 18.36 13.00
C SER A 58 -7.81 18.22 13.74
N ALA A 59 -8.54 17.12 13.55
CA ALA A 59 -9.84 16.89 14.14
C ALA A 59 -9.73 16.30 15.56
N PRO A 60 -10.67 16.60 16.47
CA PRO A 60 -10.65 16.04 17.82
C PRO A 60 -10.99 14.54 17.86
N ASP A 61 -11.83 14.06 16.95
CA ASP A 61 -12.38 12.70 16.94
C ASP A 61 -12.64 12.21 15.51
N LEU A 62 -12.94 10.91 15.37
CA LEU A 62 -13.22 10.28 14.08
C LEU A 62 -14.40 10.94 13.35
N ARG A 63 -15.45 11.33 14.07
CA ARG A 63 -16.61 12.02 13.48
C ARG A 63 -16.19 13.28 12.74
N ARG A 64 -15.43 14.13 13.42
CA ARG A 64 -15.00 15.40 12.86
C ARG A 64 -13.94 15.19 11.79
N ALA A 65 -13.08 14.19 11.93
CA ALA A 65 -12.10 13.81 10.91
C ALA A 65 -12.80 13.40 9.61
N LEU A 66 -13.73 12.44 9.64
CA LEU A 66 -14.45 11.97 8.46
C LEU A 66 -15.26 13.09 7.79
N LYS A 67 -15.89 13.98 8.56
CA LYS A 67 -16.59 15.15 8.02
C LYS A 67 -15.64 16.12 7.29
N ARG A 68 -14.47 16.42 7.86
CA ARG A 68 -13.47 17.31 7.24
C ARG A 68 -12.86 16.68 6.00
N MET A 69 -12.50 15.40 6.07
CA MET A 69 -12.03 14.62 4.93
C MET A 69 -13.07 14.62 3.80
N SER A 70 -14.34 14.37 4.11
CA SER A 70 -15.43 14.40 3.12
C SER A 70 -15.55 15.77 2.46
N ALA A 71 -15.53 16.85 3.25
CA ALA A 71 -15.60 18.21 2.72
C ALA A 71 -14.42 18.54 1.81
N ALA A 72 -13.20 18.14 2.18
CA ALA A 72 -12.01 18.31 1.34
C ALA A 72 -12.12 17.53 0.03
N LEU A 73 -12.52 16.25 0.09
CA LEU A 73 -12.68 15.41 -1.10
C LEU A 73 -13.76 15.94 -2.05
N ASN A 74 -14.89 16.45 -1.52
CA ASN A 74 -15.95 17.08 -2.33
C ASN A 74 -15.51 18.39 -2.99
N LEU A 75 -14.46 19.07 -2.48
CA LEU A 75 -13.84 20.20 -3.20
C LEU A 75 -12.86 19.73 -4.27
N LEU A 76 -12.28 18.54 -4.08
CA LEU A 76 -11.26 17.95 -4.93
C LEU A 76 -11.85 17.10 -6.06
N GLN A 77 -13.13 16.72 -5.99
CA GLN A 77 -13.77 15.89 -7.00
C GLN A 77 -15.27 16.19 -7.17
N ASP A 78 -15.74 16.15 -8.41
CA ASP A 78 -17.13 16.38 -8.82
C ASP A 78 -17.82 15.06 -9.27
N ASP A 79 -17.09 13.98 -9.55
CA ASP A 79 -17.68 12.70 -9.96
C ASP A 79 -18.40 11.96 -8.82
N VAL A 80 -17.97 12.18 -7.58
CA VAL A 80 -18.38 11.42 -6.38
C VAL A 80 -18.65 12.36 -5.22
N ILE A 81 -19.77 12.13 -4.54
CA ILE A 81 -20.11 12.77 -3.28
C ILE A 81 -19.61 11.90 -2.12
N PHE A 82 -18.70 12.46 -1.33
CA PHE A 82 -18.19 11.90 -0.09
C PHE A 82 -19.02 12.40 1.10
N SER A 83 -19.50 11.48 1.93
CA SER A 83 -20.29 11.85 3.11
C SER A 83 -20.12 10.87 4.27
N LEU A 84 -20.15 11.38 5.51
CA LEU A 84 -20.34 10.54 6.69
C LEU A 84 -21.83 10.20 6.82
N GLN A 85 -22.14 8.89 6.82
CA GLN A 85 -23.49 8.38 7.07
C GLN A 85 -23.57 7.74 8.45
N ILE A 86 -24.74 7.83 9.08
CA ILE A 86 -25.03 7.24 10.38
C ILE A 86 -26.40 6.56 10.30
N ASN A 87 -26.41 5.23 10.39
CA ASN A 87 -27.59 4.39 10.27
C ASN A 87 -27.74 3.55 11.55
N GLY A 88 -28.49 4.07 12.52
CA GLY A 88 -28.68 3.41 13.82
C GLY A 88 -27.35 3.21 14.56
N GLU A 89 -26.95 1.95 14.76
CA GLU A 89 -25.70 1.59 15.45
C GLU A 89 -24.46 1.59 14.54
N GLU A 90 -24.62 1.89 13.25
CA GLU A 90 -23.53 1.88 12.28
C GLU A 90 -23.25 3.28 11.75
N ALA A 91 -21.98 3.53 11.43
CA ALA A 91 -21.54 4.74 10.75
C ALA A 91 -20.49 4.36 9.69
N GLY A 92 -20.38 5.17 8.66
CA GLY A 92 -19.48 4.87 7.56
C GLY A 92 -19.14 6.09 6.72
N LEU A 93 -18.03 6.01 6.00
CA LEU A 93 -17.73 6.94 4.92
C LEU A 93 -18.33 6.38 3.63
N HIS A 94 -19.31 7.11 3.11
CA HIS A 94 -20.13 6.75 1.97
C HIS A 94 -19.75 7.60 0.75
N MET A 95 -19.61 6.95 -0.39
CA MET A 95 -19.21 7.56 -1.67
C MET A 95 -20.26 7.23 -2.73
N GLN A 96 -20.87 8.27 -3.29
CA GLN A 96 -21.96 8.14 -4.26
C GLN A 96 -21.59 8.81 -5.59
N TRP A 97 -21.70 8.08 -6.70
CA TRP A 97 -21.52 8.62 -8.04
C TRP A 97 -22.62 9.65 -8.38
N ILE A 98 -22.25 10.78 -8.99
CA ILE A 98 -23.21 11.83 -9.39
C ILE A 98 -23.84 11.55 -10.76
N ALA A 99 -23.08 10.99 -11.71
CA ALA A 99 -23.57 10.63 -13.04
C ALA A 99 -22.94 9.30 -13.49
N PRO A 100 -23.64 8.16 -13.36
CA PRO A 100 -23.10 6.82 -13.62
C PRO A 100 -23.06 6.45 -15.11
N ASP A 101 -23.13 7.41 -16.03
CA ASP A 101 -23.24 7.14 -17.48
C ASP A 101 -21.99 6.43 -18.06
N SER A 102 -20.89 6.35 -17.28
CA SER A 102 -19.84 5.36 -17.48
C SER A 102 -19.81 4.37 -16.32
N GLU A 103 -19.60 3.08 -16.63
CA GLU A 103 -19.27 2.10 -15.59
C GLU A 103 -17.99 2.56 -14.90
N ALA A 104 -18.14 3.04 -13.65
CA ALA A 104 -17.01 3.40 -12.84
C ALA A 104 -16.08 2.19 -12.71
N PRO A 105 -14.76 2.34 -12.92
CA PRO A 105 -13.86 1.21 -12.84
C PRO A 105 -13.92 0.57 -11.44
N VAL A 106 -14.19 -0.74 -11.37
CA VAL A 106 -14.17 -1.56 -10.13
C VAL A 106 -12.96 -1.23 -9.26
N PHE A 107 -11.80 -1.12 -9.90
CA PHE A 107 -10.53 -0.78 -9.28
C PHE A 107 -10.54 0.56 -8.51
N LEU A 108 -11.27 1.54 -9.01
CA LEU A 108 -11.35 2.87 -8.40
C LEU A 108 -12.14 2.82 -7.09
N GLU A 109 -13.30 2.16 -7.07
CA GLU A 109 -14.08 1.98 -5.84
C GLU A 109 -13.26 1.26 -4.77
N GLU A 110 -12.63 0.14 -5.13
CA GLU A 110 -11.77 -0.63 -4.25
C GLU A 110 -10.61 0.18 -3.69
N THR A 111 -9.94 0.95 -4.56
CA THR A 111 -8.82 1.80 -4.16
C THR A 111 -9.29 2.90 -3.20
N MET A 112 -10.39 3.57 -3.50
CA MET A 112 -10.92 4.65 -2.67
C MET A 112 -11.37 4.16 -1.29
N VAL A 113 -12.16 3.08 -1.24
CA VAL A 113 -12.59 2.45 0.02
C VAL A 113 -11.37 2.09 0.86
N ARG A 114 -10.39 1.40 0.26
CA ARG A 114 -9.20 0.96 0.95
C ARG A 114 -8.37 2.13 1.47
N VAL A 115 -8.08 3.11 0.63
CA VAL A 115 -7.27 4.29 0.98
C VAL A 115 -7.89 5.05 2.15
N LEU A 116 -9.18 5.35 2.07
CA LEU A 116 -9.85 6.16 3.07
C LEU A 116 -10.08 5.40 4.38
N TRP A 117 -10.39 4.10 4.32
CA TRP A 117 -10.45 3.26 5.51
C TRP A 117 -9.09 3.16 6.21
N ARG A 118 -8.01 2.89 5.46
CA ARG A 118 -6.65 2.80 6.02
C ARG A 118 -6.22 4.11 6.65
N LEU A 119 -6.56 5.24 6.03
CA LEU A 119 -6.31 6.57 6.58
C LEU A 119 -7.11 6.79 7.88
N ALA A 120 -8.39 6.45 7.90
CA ALA A 120 -9.23 6.56 9.10
C ALA A 120 -8.67 5.73 10.27
N ALA A 121 -8.36 4.45 10.04
CA ALA A 121 -7.74 3.59 11.05
C ALA A 121 -6.36 4.12 11.50
N TRP A 122 -5.57 4.65 10.57
CA TRP A 122 -4.27 5.22 10.89
C TRP A 122 -4.38 6.45 11.80
N LEU A 123 -5.34 7.35 11.57
CA LEU A 123 -5.58 8.55 12.38
C LEU A 123 -5.90 8.23 13.85
N LEU A 124 -6.55 7.10 14.10
CA LEU A 124 -6.92 6.67 15.45
C LEU A 124 -5.77 6.01 16.23
N ASN A 125 -4.71 5.57 15.55
CA ASN A 125 -3.63 4.75 16.12
C ASN A 125 -4.12 3.47 16.84
N VAL A 126 -5.33 3.03 16.53
CA VAL A 126 -5.94 1.78 16.99
C VAL A 126 -6.65 1.11 15.79
N PRO A 127 -6.88 -0.21 15.83
CA PRO A 127 -7.71 -0.85 14.81
C PRO A 127 -9.10 -0.20 14.75
N LEU A 128 -9.60 0.04 13.54
CA LEU A 128 -11.00 0.40 13.30
C LEU A 128 -11.73 -0.85 12.80
N PRO A 129 -12.51 -1.54 13.66
CA PRO A 129 -13.20 -2.77 13.27
C PRO A 129 -14.29 -2.47 12.25
N ILE A 130 -14.11 -2.96 11.02
CA ILE A 130 -15.09 -2.81 9.95
C ILE A 130 -16.16 -3.88 10.08
N ARG A 131 -17.44 -3.48 9.96
CA ARG A 131 -18.60 -4.37 9.94
C ARG A 131 -18.88 -4.89 8.54
N HIS A 132 -18.76 -4.03 7.53
CA HIS A 132 -18.81 -4.40 6.13
C HIS A 132 -18.24 -3.31 5.22
N PHE A 133 -17.94 -3.71 3.99
CA PHE A 133 -17.62 -2.84 2.86
C PHE A 133 -18.75 -2.93 1.84
N ASP A 134 -19.09 -1.80 1.22
CA ASP A 134 -20.11 -1.74 0.19
C ASP A 134 -19.47 -1.37 -1.15
N PHE A 135 -19.95 -1.99 -2.22
CA PHE A 135 -19.52 -1.77 -3.60
C PHE A 135 -20.73 -1.69 -4.53
N THR A 136 -20.65 -0.87 -5.57
CA THR A 136 -21.79 -0.69 -6.50
C THR A 136 -21.84 -1.74 -7.60
N TYR A 137 -20.68 -2.32 -7.93
CA TYR A 137 -20.56 -3.36 -8.94
C TYR A 137 -21.10 -4.72 -8.44
N PRO A 138 -21.55 -5.61 -9.33
CA PRO A 138 -21.98 -6.97 -8.98
C PRO A 138 -20.82 -7.81 -8.46
N GLU A 139 -21.10 -8.84 -7.66
CA GLU A 139 -20.05 -9.72 -7.11
C GLU A 139 -19.16 -10.31 -8.24
N PRO A 140 -17.83 -10.10 -8.21
CA PRO A 140 -16.94 -10.61 -9.26
C PRO A 140 -16.77 -12.13 -9.19
N ASP A 141 -16.65 -12.78 -10.34
CA ASP A 141 -16.36 -14.22 -10.45
C ASP A 141 -15.03 -14.64 -9.77
N HIS A 142 -14.11 -13.68 -9.59
CA HIS A 142 -12.80 -13.88 -8.97
C HIS A 142 -12.70 -13.19 -7.60
N HIS A 143 -13.08 -13.89 -6.53
CA HIS A 143 -13.02 -13.39 -5.16
C HIS A 143 -11.75 -13.83 -4.40
N GLU A 144 -10.94 -14.73 -4.97
CA GLU A 144 -9.72 -15.23 -4.34
C GLU A 144 -8.75 -14.08 -4.02
N GLY A 145 -8.43 -13.91 -2.74
CA GLY A 145 -7.51 -12.87 -2.25
C GLY A 145 -8.17 -11.57 -1.79
N TYR A 146 -9.47 -11.36 -2.03
CA TYR A 146 -10.17 -10.17 -1.53
C TYR A 146 -10.21 -10.12 -0.01
N ASP A 147 -10.20 -11.27 0.69
CA ASP A 147 -10.19 -11.32 2.15
C ASP A 147 -8.92 -10.71 2.77
N LEU A 148 -7.80 -10.74 2.03
CA LEU A 148 -6.55 -10.10 2.44
C LEU A 148 -6.60 -8.57 2.29
N VAL A 149 -7.47 -8.07 1.40
CA VAL A 149 -7.59 -6.65 1.05
C VAL A 149 -8.71 -6.00 1.87
N PHE A 150 -9.82 -6.71 2.04
CA PHE A 150 -11.05 -6.31 2.72
C PHE A 150 -11.44 -7.39 3.73
N PRO A 151 -10.96 -7.29 4.99
CA PRO A 151 -11.07 -8.35 6.00
C PRO A 151 -12.44 -8.39 6.71
N ALA A 152 -13.49 -7.90 6.06
CA ALA A 152 -14.85 -7.85 6.58
C ALA A 152 -15.84 -8.18 5.45
N PRO A 153 -17.10 -8.56 5.76
CA PRO A 153 -18.12 -8.83 4.76
C PRO A 153 -18.19 -7.74 3.68
N ARG A 154 -18.31 -8.16 2.42
CA ARG A 154 -18.44 -7.27 1.26
C ARG A 154 -19.86 -7.40 0.74
N ARG A 155 -20.54 -6.28 0.54
CA ARG A 155 -21.88 -6.21 -0.04
C ARG A 155 -21.76 -5.58 -1.42
N TYR A 156 -22.21 -6.31 -2.43
CA TYR A 156 -22.14 -5.91 -3.83
C TYR A 156 -23.51 -5.40 -4.32
N GLY A 157 -23.53 -4.73 -5.48
CA GLY A 157 -24.77 -4.19 -6.06
C GLY A 157 -25.47 -3.13 -5.20
N GLN A 158 -24.71 -2.39 -4.38
CA GLN A 158 -25.25 -1.33 -3.53
C GLN A 158 -25.40 -0.01 -4.31
N GLY A 159 -26.26 0.91 -3.85
CA GLY A 159 -26.43 2.22 -4.50
C GLY A 159 -25.23 3.18 -4.34
N ALA A 160 -24.25 2.79 -3.54
CA ALA A 160 -23.04 3.54 -3.24
C ALA A 160 -21.98 2.60 -2.64
N PHE A 161 -20.73 3.06 -2.60
CA PHE A 161 -19.60 2.29 -2.09
C PHE A 161 -19.00 2.95 -0.83
N GLY A 162 -18.35 2.16 0.02
CA GLY A 162 -17.86 2.67 1.30
C GLY A 162 -17.41 1.61 2.29
N PHE A 163 -17.06 2.07 3.50
CA PHE A 163 -16.74 1.22 4.64
C PHE A 163 -17.57 1.62 5.86
N TRP A 164 -17.98 0.63 6.64
CA TRP A 164 -18.89 0.80 7.77
C TRP A 164 -18.36 0.17 9.05
N PHE A 165 -18.62 0.81 10.18
CA PHE A 165 -18.13 0.43 11.50
C PHE A 165 -19.17 0.81 12.57
N LYS A 166 -18.94 0.47 13.84
CA LYS A 166 -19.85 0.83 14.94
C LYS A 166 -19.91 2.35 15.12
N ALA A 167 -21.10 2.93 15.19
CA ALA A 167 -21.29 4.36 15.37
C ALA A 167 -20.63 4.93 16.64
N SER A 168 -20.39 4.10 17.66
CA SER A 168 -19.64 4.46 18.87
C SER A 168 -18.20 4.89 18.58
N GLU A 169 -17.55 4.34 17.54
CA GLU A 169 -16.18 4.70 17.16
C GLU A 169 -16.06 6.13 16.65
N LEU A 170 -17.18 6.79 16.32
CA LEU A 170 -17.18 8.20 15.93
C LEU A 170 -16.63 9.12 17.03
N GLN A 171 -16.66 8.69 18.28
CA GLN A 171 -16.13 9.44 19.43
C GLN A 171 -14.65 9.12 19.71
N THR A 172 -14.04 8.16 18.98
CA THR A 172 -12.64 7.78 19.18
C THR A 172 -11.73 8.96 18.82
N PRO A 173 -10.85 9.42 19.74
CA PRO A 173 -9.99 10.56 19.48
C PRO A 173 -8.98 10.30 18.35
N VAL A 174 -8.71 11.32 17.54
CA VAL A 174 -7.55 11.30 16.65
C VAL A 174 -6.29 11.41 17.53
N SER A 175 -5.34 10.49 17.33
CA SER A 175 -4.17 10.34 18.21
C SER A 175 -2.84 10.36 17.45
N ARG A 176 -2.85 10.94 16.25
CA ARG A 176 -1.68 11.17 15.40
C ARG A 176 -1.27 12.64 15.43
N ASP A 177 0.01 12.88 15.21
CA ASP A 177 0.60 14.22 15.12
C ASP A 177 1.20 14.49 13.73
N GLU A 178 1.61 15.74 13.49
CA GLU A 178 2.18 16.17 12.21
C GLU A 178 3.48 15.41 11.86
N PRO A 179 4.41 15.12 12.80
CA PRO A 179 5.53 14.20 12.55
C PRO A 179 5.09 12.82 12.06
N ALA A 180 4.10 12.18 12.69
CA ALA A 180 3.58 10.90 12.26
C ALA A 180 2.96 10.99 10.85
N LEU A 181 2.25 12.09 10.55
CA LEU A 181 1.69 12.31 9.21
C LEU A 181 2.79 12.43 8.15
N ARG A 182 3.85 13.19 8.39
CA ARG A 182 4.99 13.26 7.45
C ARG A 182 5.60 11.89 7.19
N ALA A 183 5.77 11.09 8.25
CA ALA A 183 6.28 9.73 8.14
C ALA A 183 5.33 8.80 7.36
N PHE A 184 4.02 8.95 7.56
CA PHE A 184 2.99 8.22 6.84
C PHE A 184 2.98 8.59 5.35
N LEU A 185 2.99 9.88 5.00
CA LEU A 185 2.93 10.35 3.61
C LEU A 185 4.15 9.98 2.78
N THR A 186 5.33 9.87 3.41
CA THR A 186 6.56 9.42 2.72
C THR A 186 6.44 7.99 2.18
N ASP A 187 5.60 7.16 2.80
CA ASP A 187 5.46 5.73 2.52
C ASP A 187 3.96 5.36 2.37
N ALA A 188 3.11 6.33 2.02
CA ALA A 188 1.66 6.15 2.06
C ALA A 188 1.21 5.16 0.99
N TYR A 189 1.68 5.35 -0.25
CA TYR A 189 1.22 4.52 -1.36
C TYR A 189 1.68 3.06 -1.23
N THR A 190 2.92 2.79 -0.80
CA THR A 190 3.37 1.43 -0.44
C THR A 190 2.52 0.80 0.67
N ARG A 191 2.22 1.52 1.76
CA ARG A 191 1.45 1.01 2.93
C ARG A 191 -0.05 0.86 2.70
N ILE A 192 -0.59 1.67 1.80
CA ILE A 192 -2.03 1.76 1.53
C ILE A 192 -2.41 0.90 0.33
N ILE A 193 -1.55 0.75 -0.68
CA ILE A 193 -1.86 0.06 -1.95
C ILE A 193 -1.25 -1.34 -2.01
N SER A 194 -0.10 -1.60 -1.38
CA SER A 194 0.31 -3.00 -1.22
C SER A 194 -0.55 -3.67 -0.15
N PRO A 195 -1.02 -4.91 -0.34
CA PRO A 195 -1.53 -5.71 0.78
C PRO A 195 -0.48 -5.63 1.90
N PRO A 196 -0.89 -5.40 3.17
CA PRO A 196 0.08 -5.50 4.25
C PRO A 196 0.70 -6.89 4.15
N ARG A 197 2.00 -6.94 3.85
CA ARG A 197 2.75 -8.15 4.09
C ARG A 197 2.81 -8.25 5.60
N ASP A 198 2.07 -9.21 6.14
CA ASP A 198 2.03 -9.39 7.58
C ASP A 198 3.39 -9.92 8.04
N PHE A 199 4.25 -8.98 8.40
CA PHE A 199 5.53 -9.27 9.03
C PHE A 199 5.39 -9.34 10.56
N GLY A 200 4.18 -9.13 11.08
CA GLY A 200 3.93 -8.78 12.47
C GLY A 200 4.55 -7.44 12.89
N ALA A 201 4.32 -7.05 14.14
CA ALA A 201 4.75 -5.77 14.69
C ALA A 201 6.27 -5.71 14.88
N ALA A 202 6.89 -6.80 15.32
CA ALA A 202 8.34 -6.89 15.46
C ALA A 202 9.01 -6.92 14.08
N GLY A 203 8.49 -7.69 13.12
CA GLY A 203 9.04 -7.72 11.76
C GLY A 203 8.98 -6.37 11.06
N GLN A 204 7.90 -5.60 11.22
CA GLN A 204 7.81 -4.26 10.65
C GLN A 204 8.82 -3.27 11.28
N ARG A 205 9.03 -3.33 12.60
CA ARG A 205 10.05 -2.51 13.29
C ARG A 205 11.46 -2.82 12.80
N VAL A 206 11.77 -4.11 12.65
CA VAL A 206 13.04 -4.59 12.12
C VAL A 206 13.25 -4.14 10.68
N ARG A 207 12.24 -4.28 9.81
CA ARG A 207 12.31 -3.86 8.41
C ARG A 207 12.56 -2.34 8.29
N ASN A 208 11.89 -1.53 9.10
CA ASN A 208 12.11 -0.08 9.14
C ASN A 208 13.53 0.28 9.59
N CYS A 209 14.05 -0.42 10.60
CA CYS A 209 15.42 -0.23 11.09
C CYS A 209 16.45 -0.55 9.99
N MET A 210 16.25 -1.63 9.24
CA MET A 210 17.12 -2.00 8.12
C MET A 210 17.06 -1.00 6.96
N MET A 211 15.87 -0.52 6.60
CA MET A 211 15.71 0.49 5.54
C MET A 211 16.47 1.78 5.85
N ARG A 212 16.39 2.25 7.10
CA ARG A 212 17.12 3.45 7.55
C ARG A 212 18.64 3.29 7.58
N SER A 213 19.11 2.04 7.64
CA SER A 213 20.54 1.72 7.72
C SER A 213 21.15 1.43 6.34
N TYR A 214 20.36 1.43 5.26
CA TYR A 214 20.87 1.26 3.90
C TYR A 214 21.90 2.36 3.55
N PRO A 215 23.04 2.04 2.91
CA PRO A 215 23.42 0.76 2.29
C PRO A 215 24.05 -0.30 3.21
N GLN A 216 24.35 0.02 4.46
CA GLN A 216 24.99 -0.91 5.39
C GLN A 216 23.97 -1.57 6.32
N TRP A 217 23.50 -2.76 5.93
CA TRP A 217 22.49 -3.43 6.73
C TRP A 217 23.03 -4.05 8.03
N PRO A 218 22.38 -3.75 9.16
CA PRO A 218 22.86 -4.16 10.46
C PRO A 218 22.76 -5.68 10.69
N SER A 219 23.61 -6.19 11.58
CA SER A 219 23.52 -7.54 12.13
C SER A 219 22.27 -7.70 13.02
N LEU A 220 21.99 -8.93 13.47
CA LEU A 220 20.89 -9.14 14.41
C LEU A 220 21.12 -8.36 15.71
N GLU A 221 22.36 -8.36 16.17
CA GLU A 221 22.83 -7.73 17.40
C GLU A 221 22.62 -6.22 17.33
N GLU A 222 23.05 -5.60 16.23
CA GLU A 222 22.87 -4.17 15.99
C GLU A 222 21.40 -3.77 15.85
N VAL A 223 20.57 -4.61 15.21
CA VAL A 223 19.12 -4.37 15.15
C VAL A 223 18.49 -4.47 16.53
N ALA A 224 18.87 -5.47 17.32
CA ALA A 224 18.35 -5.68 18.66
C ALA A 224 18.70 -4.50 19.58
N GLU A 225 19.95 -4.03 19.52
CA GLU A 225 20.42 -2.84 20.23
C GLU A 225 19.61 -1.59 19.84
N LYS A 226 19.49 -1.31 18.54
CA LYS A 226 18.69 -0.17 18.03
C LYS A 226 17.21 -0.23 18.42
N LEU A 227 16.67 -1.42 18.66
CA LEU A 227 15.29 -1.64 19.05
C LEU A 227 15.08 -1.80 20.56
N GLY A 228 16.15 -1.69 21.36
CA GLY A 228 16.10 -1.80 22.82
C GLY A 228 15.74 -3.21 23.31
N THR A 229 16.19 -4.26 22.61
CA THR A 229 15.89 -5.66 22.95
C THR A 229 17.12 -6.55 22.83
N SER A 230 17.04 -7.81 23.29
CA SER A 230 18.10 -8.80 23.10
C SER A 230 17.95 -9.54 21.77
N PRO A 231 19.05 -10.01 21.15
CA PRO A 231 19.00 -10.77 19.89
C PRO A 231 18.09 -12.00 19.95
N SER A 232 18.15 -12.74 21.06
CA SER A 232 17.31 -13.93 21.32
C SER A 232 15.83 -13.57 21.45
N SER A 233 15.50 -12.50 22.17
CA SER A 233 14.13 -12.00 22.30
C SER A 233 13.58 -11.54 20.95
N LEU A 234 14.40 -10.82 20.16
CA LEU A 234 14.03 -10.38 18.82
C LEU A 234 13.78 -11.56 17.88
N GLN A 235 14.67 -12.56 17.85
CA GLN A 235 14.46 -13.78 17.07
C GLN A 235 13.19 -14.52 17.46
N ARG A 236 12.91 -14.64 18.77
CA ARG A 236 11.69 -15.28 19.26
C ARG A 236 10.44 -14.52 18.80
N HIS A 237 10.41 -13.20 18.92
CA HIS A 237 9.28 -12.39 18.44
C HIS A 237 9.09 -12.50 16.92
N LEU A 238 10.17 -12.49 16.15
CA LEU A 238 10.09 -12.70 14.70
C LEU A 238 9.55 -14.10 14.37
N ALA A 239 9.99 -15.13 15.10
CA ALA A 239 9.51 -16.49 14.90
C ALA A 239 8.02 -16.66 15.26
N THR A 240 7.53 -16.01 16.33
CA THR A 240 6.10 -15.99 16.67
C THR A 240 5.25 -15.28 15.63
N GLU A 241 5.85 -14.36 14.88
CA GLU A 241 5.25 -13.67 13.73
C GLU A 241 5.55 -14.38 12.40
N HIS A 242 5.99 -15.64 12.44
CA HIS A 242 6.33 -16.47 11.28
C HIS A 242 7.32 -15.82 10.29
N THR A 243 8.21 -14.96 10.79
CA THR A 243 9.22 -14.24 10.00
C THR A 243 10.62 -14.46 10.56
N SER A 244 11.63 -13.93 9.87
CA SER A 244 13.02 -13.96 10.34
C SER A 244 13.80 -12.78 9.81
N LEU A 245 14.90 -12.44 10.50
CA LEU A 245 15.81 -11.39 10.08
C LEU A 245 16.34 -11.63 8.65
N GLN A 246 16.69 -12.88 8.34
CA GLN A 246 17.21 -13.24 7.03
C GLN A 246 16.15 -13.09 5.93
N TRP A 247 14.91 -13.50 6.22
CA TRP A 247 13.81 -13.34 5.28
C TRP A 247 13.49 -11.86 5.03
N LEU A 248 13.50 -11.03 6.08
CA LEU A 248 13.32 -9.57 5.96
C LEU A 248 14.46 -8.91 5.16
N LYS A 249 15.71 -9.34 5.36
CA LYS A 249 16.86 -8.90 4.56
C LYS A 249 16.72 -9.29 3.10
N ASP A 250 16.34 -10.54 2.82
CA ASP A 250 16.13 -11.04 1.46
C ASP A 250 14.97 -10.30 0.76
N ASP A 251 13.90 -9.98 1.50
CA ASP A 251 12.79 -9.15 1.01
C ASP A 251 13.26 -7.76 0.59
N LEU A 252 13.98 -7.05 1.47
CA LEU A 252 14.54 -5.73 1.18
C LEU A 252 15.56 -5.75 0.03
N ARG A 253 16.42 -6.76 -0.01
CA ARG A 253 17.40 -6.96 -1.10
C ARG A 253 16.70 -7.13 -2.43
N ARG A 254 15.68 -7.98 -2.47
CA ARG A 254 14.87 -8.16 -3.67
C ARG A 254 14.26 -6.84 -4.10
N ASP A 255 13.76 -6.06 -3.14
CA ASP A 255 13.07 -4.81 -3.44
C ASP A 255 13.97 -3.76 -4.08
N LEU A 256 15.15 -3.56 -3.51
CA LEU A 256 16.16 -2.67 -4.07
C LEU A 256 16.73 -3.19 -5.39
N ALA A 257 16.94 -4.51 -5.52
CA ALA A 257 17.42 -5.11 -6.75
C ALA A 257 16.47 -4.85 -7.92
N ILE A 258 15.16 -5.04 -7.72
CA ILE A 258 14.15 -4.79 -8.75
C ILE A 258 14.12 -3.31 -9.11
N SER A 259 14.11 -2.41 -8.12
CA SER A 259 14.15 -0.96 -8.35
C SER A 259 15.38 -0.56 -9.19
N ARG A 260 16.58 -0.94 -8.76
CA ARG A 260 17.84 -0.59 -9.45
C ARG A 260 17.94 -1.18 -10.85
N LEU A 261 17.50 -2.41 -11.07
CA LEU A 261 17.48 -3.03 -12.39
C LEU A 261 16.48 -2.37 -13.35
N SER A 262 15.45 -1.71 -12.81
CA SER A 262 14.43 -1.01 -13.60
C SER A 262 14.75 0.46 -13.89
N THR A 263 15.49 1.14 -13.00
CA THR A 263 15.73 2.60 -13.06
C THR A 263 17.16 2.99 -13.45
N SER A 264 18.10 2.04 -13.51
CA SER A 264 19.51 2.35 -13.73
C SER A 264 20.23 1.30 -14.58
N ARG A 265 21.36 1.72 -15.19
CA ARG A 265 22.26 0.84 -15.97
C ARG A 265 23.47 0.34 -15.16
N VAL A 266 23.42 0.39 -13.83
CA VAL A 266 24.52 -0.07 -12.95
C VAL A 266 24.98 -1.47 -13.33
N SER A 267 26.24 -1.84 -13.13
CA SER A 267 26.67 -3.21 -13.44
C SER A 267 26.06 -4.21 -12.44
N LEU A 268 25.90 -5.48 -12.82
CA LEU A 268 25.41 -6.51 -11.87
C LEU A 268 26.41 -6.74 -10.73
N VAL A 269 27.69 -6.49 -10.97
CA VAL A 269 28.76 -6.55 -9.96
C VAL A 269 28.59 -5.44 -8.93
N GLN A 270 28.38 -4.22 -9.41
CA GLN A 270 28.14 -3.05 -8.54
C GLN A 270 26.84 -3.22 -7.76
N LEU A 271 25.77 -3.68 -8.40
CA LEU A 271 24.50 -3.93 -7.71
C LEU A 271 24.61 -5.03 -6.65
N ALA A 272 25.36 -6.10 -6.92
CA ALA A 272 25.62 -7.13 -5.93
C ALA A 272 26.35 -6.58 -4.70
N SER A 273 27.37 -5.73 -4.92
CA SER A 273 28.10 -5.07 -3.84
C SER A 273 27.21 -4.10 -3.03
N GLU A 274 26.38 -3.27 -3.70
CA GLU A 274 25.42 -2.36 -3.04
C GLU A 274 24.41 -3.12 -2.16
N LEU A 275 24.02 -4.33 -2.56
CA LEU A 275 23.09 -5.19 -1.83
C LEU A 275 23.79 -6.13 -0.83
N GLY A 276 25.08 -5.93 -0.59
CA GLY A 276 25.86 -6.70 0.38
C GLY A 276 25.99 -8.18 0.04
N PHE A 277 26.09 -8.52 -1.26
CA PHE A 277 26.48 -9.85 -1.73
C PHE A 277 28.00 -9.94 -1.92
N SER A 278 28.55 -11.13 -1.67
CA SER A 278 29.98 -11.43 -1.91
C SER A 278 30.38 -11.27 -3.37
N ASP A 279 29.47 -11.61 -4.29
CA ASP A 279 29.73 -11.62 -5.71
C ASP A 279 28.43 -11.57 -6.54
N SER A 280 28.59 -11.21 -7.81
CA SER A 280 27.50 -11.10 -8.79
C SER A 280 26.78 -12.44 -9.06
N PRO A 281 27.46 -13.59 -9.21
CA PRO A 281 26.78 -14.89 -9.36
C PRO A 281 25.85 -15.25 -8.20
N THR A 282 26.25 -14.98 -6.96
CA THR A 282 25.46 -15.26 -5.74
C THR A 282 24.25 -14.35 -5.66
N PHE A 283 24.41 -13.06 -5.96
CA PHE A 283 23.30 -12.14 -6.15
C PHE A 283 22.33 -12.64 -7.23
N GLN A 284 22.82 -13.02 -8.41
CA GLN A 284 21.96 -13.44 -9.53
C GLN A 284 21.19 -14.73 -9.22
N ARG A 285 21.79 -15.68 -8.49
CA ARG A 285 21.11 -16.89 -8.00
C ARG A 285 20.01 -16.55 -7.00
N ALA A 286 20.33 -15.71 -6.01
CA ALA A 286 19.36 -15.25 -5.02
C ALA A 286 18.21 -14.48 -5.69
N PHE A 287 18.52 -13.58 -6.61
CA PHE A 287 17.54 -12.83 -7.40
C PHE A 287 16.61 -13.75 -8.20
N LYS A 288 17.16 -14.77 -8.88
CA LYS A 288 16.35 -15.76 -9.60
C LYS A 288 15.46 -16.57 -8.65
N ARG A 289 15.97 -16.97 -7.49
CA ARG A 289 15.18 -17.66 -6.45
C ARG A 289 14.02 -16.79 -5.96
N TRP A 290 14.25 -15.50 -5.78
CA TRP A 290 13.24 -14.59 -5.23
C TRP A 290 12.19 -14.09 -6.24
N THR A 291 12.54 -14.04 -7.53
CA THR A 291 11.72 -13.41 -8.58
C THR A 291 11.30 -14.37 -9.69
N GLY A 292 11.83 -15.60 -9.70
CA GLY A 292 11.62 -16.59 -10.75
C GLY A 292 12.37 -16.31 -12.07
N LYS A 293 12.96 -15.11 -12.25
CA LYS A 293 13.64 -14.70 -13.49
C LYS A 293 15.07 -14.23 -13.24
N ASN A 294 15.92 -14.26 -14.26
CA ASN A 294 17.29 -13.76 -14.16
C ASN A 294 17.36 -12.23 -14.32
N CYS A 295 18.41 -11.60 -13.78
CA CYS A 295 18.57 -10.14 -13.79
C CYS A 295 18.64 -9.54 -15.21
N ARG A 296 19.18 -10.29 -16.19
CA ARG A 296 19.29 -9.85 -17.59
C ARG A 296 17.92 -9.76 -18.26
N ALA A 297 17.00 -10.69 -17.98
CA ALA A 297 15.62 -10.65 -18.45
C ALA A 297 14.89 -9.42 -17.89
N TYR A 298 15.13 -9.07 -16.63
CA TYR A 298 14.59 -7.85 -16.02
C TYR A 298 15.14 -6.57 -16.67
N ARG A 299 16.42 -6.53 -17.08
CA ARG A 299 17.00 -5.39 -17.82
C ARG A 299 16.52 -5.28 -19.27
N ARG A 300 16.37 -6.41 -19.97
CA ARG A 300 15.99 -6.39 -21.39
C ARG A 300 14.57 -5.85 -21.57
N ASN A 301 13.69 -6.15 -20.62
CA ASN A 301 12.32 -5.62 -20.59
C ASN A 301 12.22 -4.14 -20.18
N SER A 302 13.27 -3.53 -19.61
CA SER A 302 13.30 -2.09 -19.32
C SER A 302 13.98 -1.26 -20.42
N VAL A 303 14.95 -1.83 -21.16
CA VAL A 303 15.66 -1.13 -22.25
C VAL A 303 14.88 -1.11 -23.58
N GLN A 304 13.97 -2.06 -23.81
CA GLN A 304 13.07 -2.05 -24.98
C GLN A 304 11.80 -1.18 -24.81
N GLN A 305 11.67 -0.46 -23.69
CA GLN A 305 10.49 0.36 -23.35
C GLN A 305 10.76 1.88 -23.33
N ASN A 306 11.95 2.34 -23.72
CA ASN A 306 12.22 3.76 -23.99
C ASN A 306 12.41 3.97 -25.50
N PRO A 307 11.50 4.63 -26.22
CA PRO A 307 11.92 5.66 -27.16
C PRO A 307 12.53 6.85 -26.39
#